data_AF-A0A1F6K9F5-F1
#
_entry.id   AF-A0A1F6K9F5-F1
#
_cell.length_a   1.000
_cell.length_b   1.000
_cell.length_c   1.000
_cell.angle_alpha   90.00
_cell.angle_beta   90.00
_cell.angle_gamma   90.00
#
_symmetry.space_group_name_H-M   'P 1'
#
loop_
_entity.id
_entity.type
_entity.pdbx_description
1 polymer ?
#
loop_
_entity_poly.entity_id
_entity_poly.type
_entity_poly.pdbx_seq_one_letter_code
_entity_poly.pdbx_strand_id
1 'polypeptide(L)'
;MKKTKTNTDRKYLPTLADLIDALSIDQIKEIKLDNKQSYALEIKKISYDIDMLISQKQIKLSAKLIRMIIVIAQMNLFIWNNKDKMQEDPKHYNDLLKMAHQLNGIRNRIKNLILEQSDEVEPSKKRTNVETDDFKGWEISIE
;
A
#
# COMPACT_ATOMS: atom_id res chain seq x y z
N MET A 1 7.31 31.24 -28.87
CA MET A 1 7.16 30.83 -27.45
C MET A 1 7.83 29.48 -27.27
N LYS A 2 8.90 29.39 -26.47
CA LYS A 2 9.54 28.11 -26.13
C LYS A 2 8.56 27.32 -25.26
N LYS A 3 8.13 26.14 -25.72
CA LYS A 3 7.41 25.18 -24.88
C LYS A 3 8.34 24.83 -23.71
N THR A 4 8.01 25.32 -22.51
CA THR A 4 8.63 24.87 -21.27
C THR A 4 8.35 23.37 -21.15
N LYS A 5 9.41 22.56 -21.26
CA LYS A 5 9.39 21.14 -20.87
C LYS A 5 9.01 21.10 -19.40
N THR A 6 7.72 20.88 -19.10
CA THR A 6 7.35 20.38 -17.78
C THR A 6 8.06 19.03 -17.65
N ASN A 7 8.82 18.84 -16.58
CA ASN A 7 9.54 17.60 -16.34
C ASN A 7 8.49 16.54 -15.97
N THR A 8 7.88 15.93 -16.98
CA THR A 8 6.71 15.04 -16.93
C THR A 8 7.05 13.59 -16.60
N ASP A 9 8.30 13.32 -16.23
CA ASP A 9 8.76 11.95 -16.01
C ASP A 9 8.56 11.61 -14.54
N ARG A 10 7.71 10.62 -14.27
CA ARG A 10 7.54 10.06 -12.92
C ARG A 10 8.90 9.57 -12.41
N LYS A 11 9.19 9.82 -11.14
CA LYS A 11 10.47 9.37 -10.55
C LYS A 11 10.48 7.86 -10.30
N TYR A 12 9.30 7.28 -10.13
CA TYR A 12 9.12 5.85 -9.96
C TYR A 12 8.19 5.28 -11.06
N LEU A 13 8.49 4.08 -11.56
CA LEU A 13 7.63 3.25 -12.44
C LEU A 13 6.48 2.45 -11.78
N PRO A 14 6.25 2.42 -10.45
CA PRO A 14 5.27 1.56 -9.83
C PRO A 14 3.83 2.03 -10.12
N THR A 15 2.91 1.14 -9.79
CA THR A 15 1.46 1.32 -9.93
C THR A 15 0.90 2.21 -8.84
N LEU A 16 -0.33 2.67 -8.98
CA LEU A 16 -1.04 3.38 -7.91
C LEU A 16 -1.12 2.54 -6.64
N ALA A 17 -1.38 1.24 -6.78
CA ALA A 17 -1.47 0.29 -5.67
C ALA A 17 -0.15 0.21 -4.89
N ASP A 18 0.98 0.24 -5.57
CA ASP A 18 2.31 0.20 -4.96
C ASP A 18 2.70 1.54 -4.32
N LEU A 19 2.32 2.66 -4.93
CA LEU A 19 2.54 3.99 -4.36
C LEU A 19 1.73 4.19 -3.07
N ILE A 20 0.46 3.79 -3.05
CA ILE A 20 -0.40 3.85 -1.84
C ILE A 20 0.16 2.96 -0.73
N ASP A 21 0.60 1.75 -1.07
CA ASP A 21 1.22 0.82 -0.14
C ASP A 21 2.49 1.42 0.48
N ALA A 22 3.40 1.92 -0.34
CA ALA A 22 4.63 2.59 0.10
C ALA A 22 4.34 3.84 0.95
N LEU A 23 3.41 4.70 0.51
CA LEU A 23 2.99 5.89 1.24
C LEU A 23 2.53 5.53 2.65
N SER A 24 1.67 4.53 2.78
CA SER A 24 1.15 4.13 4.09
C SER A 24 2.23 3.56 5.01
N ILE A 25 3.21 2.85 4.46
CA ILE A 25 4.35 2.32 5.22
C ILE A 25 5.25 3.47 5.70
N ASP A 26 5.58 4.42 4.83
CA ASP A 26 6.42 5.55 5.21
C ASP A 26 5.70 6.51 6.18
N GLN A 27 4.37 6.62 6.09
CA GLN A 27 3.57 7.33 7.08
C GLN A 27 3.64 6.66 8.47
N ILE A 28 3.60 5.33 8.53
CA ILE A 28 3.80 4.58 9.79
C ILE A 28 5.21 4.83 10.34
N LYS A 29 6.24 4.78 9.49
CA LYS A 29 7.63 5.05 9.89
C LYS A 29 7.82 6.48 10.40
N GLU A 30 7.22 7.48 9.75
CA GLU A 30 7.29 8.88 10.18
C GLU A 30 6.73 9.07 11.60
N ILE A 31 5.68 8.31 11.95
CA ILE A 31 5.08 8.36 13.29
C ILE A 31 5.92 7.58 14.30
N LYS A 32 6.37 6.37 13.95
CA LYS A 32 6.99 5.42 14.89
C LYS A 32 8.52 5.57 15.05
N LEU A 33 9.23 6.17 14.11
CA LEU A 33 10.69 6.25 14.09
C LEU A 33 11.21 7.69 14.16
N ASP A 34 12.46 7.86 14.60
CA ASP A 34 13.02 9.19 14.89
C ASP A 34 13.44 10.01 13.66
N ASN A 35 13.72 9.37 12.52
CA ASN A 35 14.18 10.05 11.29
C ASN A 35 13.04 10.71 10.49
N LYS A 36 12.19 11.50 11.16
CA LYS A 36 10.96 12.07 10.60
C LYS A 36 11.18 12.90 9.34
N GLN A 37 12.24 13.70 9.30
CA GLN A 37 12.54 14.55 8.13
C GLN A 37 12.80 13.72 6.86
N SER A 38 13.52 12.60 6.97
CA SER A 38 13.74 11.72 5.83
C SER A 38 12.45 11.09 5.33
N TYR A 39 11.56 10.65 6.23
CA TYR A 39 10.27 10.08 5.84
C TYR A 39 9.33 11.12 5.25
N ALA A 40 9.27 12.33 5.80
CA ALA A 40 8.49 13.44 5.24
C ALA A 40 8.91 13.77 3.80
N LEU A 41 10.22 13.75 3.51
CA LEU A 41 10.74 13.95 2.15
C LEU A 41 10.32 12.84 1.20
N GLU A 42 10.29 11.59 1.65
CA GLU A 42 9.88 10.45 0.82
C GLU A 42 8.36 10.45 0.59
N ILE A 43 7.56 10.68 1.64
CA ILE A 43 6.11 10.88 1.57
C ILE A 43 5.76 11.96 0.56
N LYS A 44 6.49 13.08 0.54
CA LYS A 44 6.29 14.15 -0.44
C LYS A 44 6.54 13.71 -1.88
N LYS A 45 7.57 12.89 -2.13
CA LYS A 45 7.85 12.36 -3.48
C LYS A 45 6.78 11.37 -3.92
N ILE A 46 6.37 10.46 -3.04
CA ILE A 46 5.33 9.47 -3.33
C ILE A 46 4.00 10.18 -3.60
N SER A 47 3.64 11.17 -2.79
CA SER A 47 2.42 11.96 -2.98
C SER A 47 2.42 12.69 -4.33
N TYR A 48 3.55 13.30 -4.70
CA TYR A 48 3.69 13.93 -6.02
C TYR A 48 3.48 12.92 -7.17
N ASP A 49 4.06 11.73 -7.07
CA ASP A 49 3.91 10.69 -8.11
C ASP A 49 2.47 10.14 -8.16
N ILE A 50 1.76 10.06 -7.02
CA ILE A 50 0.33 9.72 -6.96
C ILE A 50 -0.50 10.79 -7.66
N ASP A 51 -0.30 12.07 -7.34
CA ASP A 51 -1.05 13.18 -7.96
C ASP A 51 -0.84 13.21 -9.47
N MET A 52 0.41 13.01 -9.92
CA MET A 52 0.75 12.90 -11.34
C MET A 52 0.04 11.71 -12.00
N LEU A 53 0.03 10.54 -11.35
CA LEU A 53 -0.61 9.35 -11.90
C LEU A 53 -2.13 9.51 -12.00
N ILE A 54 -2.76 10.06 -10.96
CA ILE A 54 -4.20 10.35 -10.93
C ILE A 54 -4.58 11.29 -12.08
N SER A 55 -3.82 12.36 -12.27
CA SER A 55 -4.03 13.34 -13.35
C SER A 55 -3.80 12.74 -14.74
N GLN A 56 -2.70 12.01 -14.93
CA GLN A 56 -2.35 11.42 -16.22
C GLN A 56 -3.34 10.35 -16.69
N LYS A 57 -3.83 9.52 -15.76
CA LYS A 57 -4.75 8.41 -16.05
C LYS A 57 -6.21 8.76 -15.82
N GLN A 58 -6.50 9.97 -15.35
CA GLN A 58 -7.85 10.41 -15.01
C GLN A 58 -8.55 9.43 -14.05
N ILE A 59 -7.81 8.95 -13.05
CA ILE A 59 -8.30 7.98 -12.08
C ILE A 59 -9.43 8.63 -11.27
N LYS A 60 -10.61 8.01 -11.29
CA LYS A 60 -11.78 8.51 -10.57
C LYS A 60 -11.64 8.20 -9.08
N LEU A 61 -11.65 9.24 -8.25
CA LEU A 61 -11.77 9.08 -6.80
C LEU A 61 -13.19 8.59 -6.46
N SER A 62 -13.31 7.29 -6.19
CA SER A 62 -14.56 6.65 -5.79
C SER A 62 -14.55 6.30 -4.31
N ALA A 63 -15.74 6.16 -3.70
CA ALA A 63 -15.86 5.64 -2.33
C ALA A 63 -15.17 4.27 -2.17
N LYS A 64 -15.24 3.43 -3.21
CA LYS A 64 -14.56 2.14 -3.28
C LYS A 64 -13.04 2.27 -3.21
N LEU A 65 -12.46 3.18 -4.00
CA LEU A 65 -11.01 3.45 -3.96
C LEU A 65 -10.57 4.00 -2.59
N ILE A 66 -11.35 4.91 -1.99
CA ILE A 66 -11.09 5.43 -0.64
C ILE A 66 -11.08 4.29 0.39
N ARG A 67 -12.07 3.40 0.36
CA ARG A 67 -12.11 2.22 1.24
C ARG A 67 -10.90 1.32 1.05
N MET A 68 -10.47 1.09 -0.18
CA MET A 68 -9.25 0.30 -0.45
C MET A 68 -8.00 0.94 0.14
N ILE A 69 -7.84 2.27 0.01
CA ILE A 69 -6.74 3.01 0.63
C ILE A 69 -6.73 2.84 2.15
N ILE A 70 -7.89 2.97 2.80
CA ILE A 70 -8.04 2.79 4.25
C ILE A 70 -7.63 1.37 4.66
N VAL A 71 -8.09 0.35 3.92
CA VAL A 71 -7.74 -1.04 4.22
C VAL A 71 -6.24 -1.28 4.06
N ILE A 72 -5.58 -0.76 3.01
CA ILE A 72 -4.12 -0.87 2.87
C ILE A 72 -3.40 -0.29 4.08
N ALA A 73 -3.79 0.92 4.51
CA ALA A 73 -3.19 1.57 5.67
C ALA A 73 -3.37 0.74 6.96
N GLN A 74 -4.57 0.20 7.17
CA GLN A 74 -4.86 -0.69 8.31
C GLN A 74 -4.02 -1.97 8.26
N MET A 75 -3.94 -2.65 7.11
CA MET A 75 -3.15 -3.87 6.96
C MET A 75 -1.67 -3.60 7.24
N ASN A 76 -1.11 -2.52 6.71
CA ASN A 76 0.30 -2.18 6.97
C ASN A 76 0.55 -1.86 8.44
N LEU A 77 -0.38 -1.20 9.14
CA LEU A 77 -0.27 -0.97 10.58
C LEU A 77 -0.35 -2.26 11.39
N PHE A 78 -1.28 -3.17 11.05
CA PHE A 78 -1.38 -4.47 11.72
C PHE A 78 -0.14 -5.34 11.48
N ILE A 79 0.37 -5.39 10.25
CA ILE A 79 1.62 -6.09 9.91
C ILE A 79 2.78 -5.52 10.72
N TRP A 80 2.89 -4.19 10.84
CA TRP A 80 3.92 -3.54 11.65
C TRP A 80 3.82 -3.97 13.12
N ASN A 81 2.66 -3.81 13.73
CA ASN A 81 2.47 -4.14 15.14
C ASN A 81 2.69 -5.64 15.40
N ASN A 82 2.36 -6.49 14.45
CA ASN A 82 2.60 -7.91 14.54
C ASN A 82 4.11 -8.23 14.50
N LYS A 83 4.89 -7.50 13.70
CA LYS A 83 6.36 -7.59 13.70
C LYS A 83 6.95 -7.16 15.04
N ASP A 84 6.47 -6.07 15.63
CA ASP A 84 6.90 -5.62 16.96
C ASP A 84 6.64 -6.74 18.00
N LYS A 85 5.43 -7.33 17.99
CA LYS A 85 5.06 -8.44 18.88
C LYS A 85 5.91 -9.70 18.71
N MET A 86 6.29 -10.06 17.49
CA MET A 86 7.17 -11.21 17.25
C MET A 86 8.52 -11.06 17.93
N GLN A 87 9.03 -9.83 18.02
CA GLN A 87 10.31 -9.54 18.67
C GLN A 87 10.18 -9.60 20.20
N GLU A 88 9.02 -9.21 20.73
CA GLU A 88 8.73 -9.18 22.17
C GLU A 88 8.35 -10.55 22.74
N ASP A 89 7.65 -11.39 21.96
CA ASP A 89 7.13 -12.70 22.42
C ASP A 89 7.55 -13.86 21.50
N PRO A 90 8.74 -14.43 21.71
CA PRO A 90 9.23 -15.57 20.94
C PRO A 90 8.37 -16.84 21.07
N LYS A 91 7.55 -16.97 22.13
CA LYS A 91 6.75 -18.18 22.37
C LYS A 91 5.59 -18.28 21.38
N HIS A 92 5.02 -17.15 20.98
CA HIS A 92 3.93 -17.09 20.00
C HIS A 92 4.40 -16.72 18.59
N TYR A 93 5.72 -16.78 18.34
CA TYR A 93 6.31 -16.35 17.07
C TYR A 93 5.66 -17.01 15.85
N ASN A 94 5.40 -18.33 15.90
CA ASN A 94 4.81 -19.06 14.77
C ASN A 94 3.36 -18.62 14.47
N ASP A 95 2.57 -18.37 15.50
CA ASP A 95 1.18 -17.91 15.34
C ASP A 95 1.14 -16.49 14.76
N LEU A 96 2.02 -15.62 15.27
CA LEU A 96 2.20 -14.27 14.75
C LEU A 96 2.70 -14.33 13.30
N LEU A 97 3.61 -15.27 12.95
CA LEU A 97 4.13 -15.42 11.58
C LEU A 97 3.02 -15.82 10.61
N LYS A 98 2.18 -16.77 11.00
CA LYS A 98 1.00 -17.15 10.23
C LYS A 98 0.06 -15.96 10.03
N MET A 99 -0.21 -15.21 11.09
CA MET A 99 -1.03 -13.98 11.00
C MET A 99 -0.42 -12.94 10.05
N ALA A 100 0.90 -12.73 10.08
CA ALA A 100 1.58 -11.81 9.15
C ALA A 100 1.40 -12.24 7.69
N HIS A 101 1.52 -13.53 7.39
CA HIS A 101 1.31 -14.06 6.03
C HIS A 101 -0.12 -13.82 5.57
N GLN A 102 -1.11 -14.05 6.43
CA GLN A 102 -2.52 -13.84 6.10
C GLN A 102 -2.84 -12.35 5.87
N LEU A 103 -2.34 -11.45 6.72
CA LEU A 103 -2.49 -10.00 6.52
C LEU A 103 -1.82 -9.52 5.22
N ASN A 104 -0.68 -10.10 4.85
CA ASN A 104 -0.04 -9.84 3.57
C ASN A 104 -0.91 -10.31 2.39
N GLY A 105 -1.57 -11.46 2.50
CA GLY A 105 -2.53 -11.97 1.51
C GLY A 105 -3.69 -11.00 1.28
N ILE A 106 -4.30 -10.50 2.36
CA ILE A 106 -5.37 -9.49 2.29
C ILE A 106 -4.86 -8.22 1.62
N ARG A 107 -3.72 -7.67 2.07
CA ARG A 107 -3.11 -6.47 1.48
C ARG A 107 -2.89 -6.64 -0.03
N ASN A 108 -2.35 -7.78 -0.46
CA ASN A 108 -2.14 -8.08 -1.87
C ASN A 108 -3.43 -8.19 -2.67
N ARG A 109 -4.49 -8.77 -2.08
CA ARG A 109 -5.83 -8.78 -2.68
C ARG A 109 -6.33 -7.35 -2.90
N ILE A 110 -6.14 -6.45 -1.93
CA ILE A 110 -6.55 -5.05 -2.07
C ILE A 110 -5.72 -4.33 -3.12
N LYS A 111 -4.40 -4.56 -3.16
CA LYS A 111 -3.54 -4.00 -4.20
C LYS A 111 -4.01 -4.40 -5.60
N ASN A 112 -4.36 -5.67 -5.80
CA ASN A 112 -4.92 -6.14 -7.07
C ASN A 112 -6.23 -5.43 -7.43
N LEU A 113 -7.14 -5.23 -6.48
CA LEU A 113 -8.38 -4.48 -6.72
C LEU A 113 -8.10 -3.00 -7.05
N ILE A 114 -7.08 -2.39 -6.45
CA ILE A 114 -6.67 -1.03 -6.82
C ILE A 114 -6.16 -0.99 -8.26
N LEU A 115 -5.40 -2.00 -8.72
CA LEU A 115 -4.97 -2.09 -10.13
C LEU A 115 -6.16 -2.12 -11.08
N GLU A 116 -7.24 -2.81 -10.72
CA GLU A 116 -8.48 -2.82 -11.50
C GLU A 116 -9.17 -1.45 -11.50
N GLN A 117 -9.20 -0.76 -10.34
CA GLN A 117 -9.79 0.59 -10.24
C GLN A 117 -8.96 1.67 -10.94
N SER A 118 -7.65 1.48 -11.10
CA SER A 118 -6.75 2.44 -11.74
C SER A 118 -6.41 2.11 -13.20
N ASP A 119 -7.02 1.06 -13.76
CA ASP A 119 -6.74 0.56 -15.12
C ASP A 119 -5.25 0.24 -15.35
N GLU A 120 -4.66 -0.47 -14.39
CA GLU A 120 -3.24 -0.87 -14.37
C GLU A 120 -3.05 -2.39 -14.36
N VAL A 121 -4.08 -3.13 -14.77
CA VAL A 121 -4.11 -4.58 -14.73
C VAL A 121 -3.19 -5.14 -15.81
N GLU A 122 -1.98 -5.55 -15.40
CA GLU A 122 -1.09 -6.37 -16.21
C GLU A 122 -0.71 -7.64 -15.44
N PRO A 123 -0.56 -8.79 -16.11
CA PRO A 123 -0.18 -10.04 -15.43
C PRO A 123 1.11 -9.92 -14.60
N SER A 124 2.08 -9.13 -15.06
CA SER A 124 3.34 -8.86 -14.37
C SER A 124 3.20 -8.03 -13.09
N LYS A 125 2.10 -7.27 -12.95
CA LYS A 125 1.82 -6.38 -11.81
C LYS A 125 0.93 -7.04 -10.75
N LYS A 126 0.19 -8.09 -11.13
CA LYS A 126 -0.72 -8.81 -10.24
C LYS A 126 0.03 -9.59 -9.16
N ARG A 127 -0.40 -9.44 -7.91
CA ARG A 127 0.12 -10.22 -6.78
C ARG A 127 -0.54 -11.60 -6.75
N THR A 128 0.28 -12.64 -6.62
CA THR A 128 -0.16 -14.05 -6.63
C THR A 128 -0.35 -14.64 -5.23
N ASN A 129 0.40 -14.14 -4.25
CA ASN A 129 0.26 -14.48 -2.83
C ASN A 129 -0.92 -13.72 -2.20
N VAL A 130 -2.13 -14.15 -2.54
CA VAL A 130 -3.40 -13.59 -2.05
C VAL A 130 -4.17 -14.52 -1.12
N GLU A 131 -3.66 -15.75 -0.93
CA GLU A 131 -4.27 -16.76 -0.07
C GLU A 131 -4.22 -16.32 1.40
N THR A 132 -5.29 -16.63 2.13
CA THR A 132 -5.48 -16.19 3.53
C THR A 132 -5.81 -17.36 4.47
N ASP A 133 -5.76 -18.62 4.01
CA ASP A 133 -5.99 -19.84 4.80
C ASP A 133 -7.12 -19.73 5.83
N ASP A 134 -8.36 -19.48 5.37
CA ASP A 134 -9.58 -19.40 6.19
C ASP A 134 -9.41 -18.52 7.45
N PHE A 135 -8.80 -17.32 7.29
CA PHE A 135 -8.58 -16.40 8.39
C PHE A 135 -9.89 -15.77 8.88
N LYS A 136 -10.56 -16.48 9.79
CA LYS A 136 -11.83 -16.07 10.38
C LYS A 136 -11.71 -14.72 11.10
N GLY A 137 -12.67 -13.84 10.86
CA GLY A 137 -12.76 -12.53 11.50
C GLY A 137 -12.01 -11.41 10.77
N TRP A 138 -11.38 -11.72 9.63
CA TRP A 138 -10.67 -10.74 8.78
C TRP A 138 -11.26 -10.67 7.38
N GLU A 139 -12.51 -11.11 7.23
CA GLU A 139 -13.28 -10.99 6.00
C GLU A 139 -13.63 -9.52 5.75
N ILE A 140 -12.98 -8.92 4.75
CA ILE A 140 -13.25 -7.52 4.38
C ILE A 140 -14.24 -7.49 3.21
N SER A 141 -15.43 -6.92 3.45
CA SER A 141 -16.48 -6.72 2.44
C SER A 141 -16.15 -5.53 1.54
N ILE A 142 -15.43 -5.78 0.44
CA ILE A 142 -15.11 -4.75 -0.56
C ILE A 142 -15.93 -5.03 -1.82
N GLU A 143 -17.22 -4.76 -1.72
CA GLU A 143 -18.12 -4.67 -2.87
C GLU A 143 -18.40 -3.19 -3.16
#